data_AF-A0A351Y301-F1
#
_entry.id   AF-A0A351Y301-F1
#
_cell.length_a   1.000
_cell.length_b   1.000
_cell.length_c   1.000
_cell.angle_alpha   90.00
_cell.angle_beta   90.00
_cell.angle_gamma   90.00
#
_symmetry.space_group_name_H-M   'P 1'
#
loop_
_entity.id
_entity.type
_entity.pdbx_description
1 polymer ?
#
loop_
_entity_poly.entity_id
_entity_poly.type
_entity_poly.pdbx_seq_one_letter_code
_entity_poly.pdbx_strand_id
1 'polypeptide(L)'
;MGDLMNVLEGMEGGERLALRLSKYVSGTFGKVFNNYTNIDINNKLTVISIRDLEDALKTPAMMNVLNRIWTKVRSHKKKRMLAVDEAWIMFQNETSAEFLFGLTKRARKYGLGITVISQDIEDFVRSKYGKPIISNCALQILLKQSTTSIKALNELLGLSEAEQRRLVSA
;
A
#
# COMPACT_ATOMS: atom_id res chain seq x y z
N MET A 1 17.71 -13.08 -1.51
CA MET A 1 16.91 -13.87 -2.49
C MET A 1 17.78 -14.85 -3.27
N GLY A 2 19.09 -14.60 -3.43
CA GLY A 2 20.01 -15.51 -4.11
C GLY A 2 20.03 -16.93 -3.53
N ASP A 3 20.05 -17.05 -2.19
CA ASP A 3 20.02 -18.38 -1.56
C ASP A 3 18.78 -19.19 -1.95
N LEU A 4 17.60 -18.56 -2.02
CA LEU A 4 16.36 -19.22 -2.44
C LEU A 4 16.43 -19.67 -3.91
N MET A 5 17.04 -18.86 -4.78
CA MET A 5 17.22 -19.22 -6.19
C MET A 5 18.13 -20.44 -6.33
N ASN A 6 19.28 -20.43 -5.63
CA ASN A 6 20.23 -21.55 -5.65
C ASN A 6 19.59 -22.85 -5.15
N VAL A 7 18.75 -22.77 -4.11
CA VAL A 7 17.99 -23.93 -3.63
C VAL A 7 17.01 -24.43 -4.69
N LEU A 8 16.29 -23.53 -5.37
CA LEU A 8 15.33 -23.91 -6.41
C LEU A 8 16.01 -24.51 -7.65
N GLU A 9 17.21 -24.08 -7.99
CA GLU A 9 17.99 -24.66 -9.11
C GLU A 9 18.44 -26.09 -8.82
N GLY A 10 18.69 -26.43 -7.56
CA GLY A 10 19.05 -27.78 -7.14
C GLY A 10 17.86 -28.73 -6.90
N MET A 11 16.62 -28.25 -7.03
CA MET A 11 15.41 -29.05 -6.83
C MET A 11 14.84 -29.54 -8.17
N GLU A 12 14.54 -30.83 -8.27
CA GLU A 12 13.85 -31.40 -9.42
C GLU A 12 12.50 -30.71 -9.65
N GLY A 13 12.32 -30.06 -10.82
CA GLY A 13 11.14 -29.28 -11.16
C GLY A 13 11.13 -27.83 -10.66
N GLY A 14 12.19 -27.40 -9.95
CA GLY A 14 12.35 -26.03 -9.42
C GLY A 14 12.91 -25.02 -10.43
N GLU A 15 13.42 -25.49 -11.57
CA GLU A 15 14.19 -24.70 -12.53
C GLU A 15 13.36 -23.55 -13.12
N ARG A 16 12.08 -23.80 -13.40
CA ARG A 16 11.16 -22.76 -13.93
C ARG A 16 10.89 -21.65 -12.92
N LEU A 17 10.86 -21.96 -11.62
CA LEU A 17 10.70 -20.98 -10.57
C LEU A 17 11.99 -20.20 -10.34
N ALA A 18 13.15 -20.87 -10.34
CA ALA A 18 14.45 -20.23 -10.29
C ALA A 18 14.64 -19.23 -11.42
N LEU A 19 14.31 -19.61 -12.67
CA LEU A 19 14.38 -18.71 -13.82
C LEU A 19 13.48 -17.47 -13.65
N ARG A 20 12.27 -17.62 -13.12
CA ARG A 20 11.39 -16.46 -12.83
C ARG A 20 11.91 -15.59 -11.69
N LEU A 21 12.61 -16.18 -10.72
CA LEU A 21 13.19 -15.47 -9.58
C LEU A 21 14.47 -14.73 -9.96
N SER A 22 15.20 -15.21 -10.99
CA SER A 22 16.47 -14.64 -11.45
C SER A 22 16.41 -13.13 -11.65
N LYS A 23 15.33 -12.59 -12.21
CA LYS A 23 15.15 -11.13 -12.40
C LYS A 23 15.19 -10.33 -11.09
N TYR A 24 14.80 -10.93 -9.96
CA TYR A 24 14.82 -10.34 -8.61
C TYR A 24 16.11 -10.64 -7.83
N VAL A 25 17.03 -11.41 -8.42
CA VAL A 25 18.32 -11.79 -7.83
C VAL A 25 19.45 -11.10 -8.58
N SER A 26 19.44 -11.23 -9.90
CA SER A 26 20.36 -10.66 -10.87
C SER A 26 19.60 -9.73 -11.82
N GLY A 27 20.03 -8.46 -11.92
CA GLY A 27 19.38 -7.45 -12.76
C GLY A 27 18.89 -6.23 -11.97
N THR A 28 18.11 -5.36 -12.62
CA THR A 28 17.65 -4.08 -12.05
C THR A 28 16.83 -4.26 -10.77
N PHE A 29 16.01 -5.31 -10.69
CA PHE A 29 15.19 -5.59 -9.51
C PHE A 29 15.96 -6.22 -8.34
N GLY A 30 17.12 -6.82 -8.63
CA GLY A 30 17.99 -7.44 -7.62
C GLY A 30 18.48 -6.46 -6.55
N LYS A 31 18.69 -5.19 -6.92
CA LYS A 31 19.13 -4.14 -5.98
C LYS A 31 18.16 -3.96 -4.81
N VAL A 32 16.86 -4.16 -5.04
CA VAL A 32 15.80 -3.91 -4.04
C VAL A 32 15.63 -5.11 -3.10
N PHE A 33 15.67 -6.34 -3.63
CA PHE A 33 15.24 -7.53 -2.88
C PHE A 33 16.35 -8.54 -2.57
N ASN A 34 17.55 -8.36 -3.13
CA ASN A 34 18.67 -9.28 -2.95
C ASN A 34 19.77 -8.72 -2.02
N ASN A 35 19.38 -7.96 -1.01
CA ASN A 35 20.29 -7.40 0.00
C ASN A 35 19.70 -7.57 1.41
N TYR A 36 20.56 -7.50 2.42
CA TYR A 36 20.11 -7.40 3.80
C TYR A 36 19.36 -6.09 4.02
N THR A 37 18.28 -6.14 4.83
CA THR A 37 17.56 -4.93 5.23
C THR A 37 18.48 -4.04 6.05
N ASN A 38 18.68 -2.80 5.58
CA ASN A 38 19.59 -1.82 6.18
C ASN A 38 18.87 -0.56 6.71
N ILE A 39 17.52 -0.56 6.72
CA ILE A 39 16.71 0.61 7.11
C ILE A 39 16.37 0.56 8.59
N ASP A 40 16.75 1.61 9.33
CA ASP A 40 16.26 1.87 10.68
C ASP A 40 14.98 2.73 10.66
N ILE A 41 13.92 2.18 11.24
CA ILE A 41 12.60 2.80 11.35
C ILE A 41 12.27 3.24 12.80
N ASN A 42 13.28 3.37 13.66
CA ASN A 42 13.12 3.87 15.03
C ASN A 42 13.13 5.41 15.13
N ASN A 43 13.39 6.10 14.02
CA ASN A 43 13.43 7.56 13.95
C ASN A 43 12.06 8.20 14.28
N LYS A 44 12.07 9.47 14.70
CA LYS A 44 10.84 10.24 14.99
C LYS A 44 9.95 10.38 13.75
N LEU A 45 10.56 10.54 12.59
CA LEU A 45 9.94 10.57 11.27
C LEU A 45 10.78 9.69 10.35
N THR A 46 10.13 8.81 9.59
CA THR A 46 10.77 7.99 8.56
C THR A 46 9.93 8.13 7.30
N VAL A 47 10.57 8.50 6.19
CA VAL A 47 9.94 8.59 4.87
C VAL A 47 10.59 7.55 3.98
N ILE A 48 9.77 6.68 3.38
CA ILE A 48 10.24 5.64 2.46
C ILE A 48 9.68 5.99 1.09
N SER A 49 10.57 6.33 0.16
CA SER A 49 10.20 6.65 -1.23
C SER A 49 10.29 5.40 -2.09
N ILE A 50 9.26 5.16 -2.90
CA ILE A 50 9.25 4.15 -3.96
C ILE A 50 9.27 4.78 -5.37
N ARG A 51 9.61 6.07 -5.46
CA ARG A 51 9.56 6.86 -6.70
C ARG A 51 10.43 6.25 -7.81
N ASP A 52 11.66 5.88 -7.46
CA ASP A 52 12.67 5.44 -8.44
C ASP A 52 12.60 3.93 -8.72
N LEU A 53 11.52 3.27 -8.28
CA LEU A 53 11.23 1.88 -8.62
C LEU A 53 10.49 1.79 -9.94
N GLU A 54 10.83 0.80 -10.75
CA GLU A 54 10.03 0.40 -11.89
C GLU A 54 8.60 0.05 -11.45
N ASP A 55 7.60 0.36 -12.29
CA ASP A 55 6.18 0.23 -11.91
C ASP A 55 5.80 -1.18 -11.47
N ALA A 56 6.37 -2.20 -12.12
CA ALA A 56 6.18 -3.61 -11.77
C ALA A 56 6.65 -3.96 -10.34
N LEU A 57 7.51 -3.12 -9.74
CA LEU A 57 8.02 -3.29 -8.38
C LEU A 57 7.29 -2.45 -7.32
N LYS A 58 6.52 -1.43 -7.72
CA LYS A 58 5.91 -0.51 -6.75
C LYS A 58 4.99 -1.23 -5.77
N THR A 59 4.07 -2.07 -6.24
CA THR A 59 3.16 -2.84 -5.38
C THR A 59 3.91 -3.80 -4.44
N PRO A 60 4.81 -4.70 -4.91
CA PRO A 60 5.53 -5.60 -4.00
C PRO A 60 6.45 -4.85 -3.03
N ALA A 61 7.07 -3.74 -3.45
CA ALA A 61 7.88 -2.90 -2.56
C ALA A 61 7.02 -2.24 -1.47
N MET A 62 5.89 -1.64 -1.84
CA MET A 62 4.96 -1.03 -0.88
C MET A 62 4.43 -2.07 0.11
N MET A 63 4.03 -3.26 -0.37
CA MET A 63 3.63 -4.38 0.49
C MET A 63 4.74 -4.78 1.47
N ASN A 64 5.98 -4.89 1.00
CA ASN A 64 7.13 -5.25 1.84
C ASN A 64 7.35 -4.21 2.95
N VAL A 65 7.36 -2.93 2.58
CA VAL A 65 7.52 -1.80 3.50
C VAL A 65 6.40 -1.79 4.55
N LEU A 66 5.13 -1.87 4.12
CA LEU A 66 3.99 -1.89 5.03
C LEU A 66 4.02 -3.12 5.95
N ASN A 67 4.43 -4.29 5.46
CA ASN A 67 4.60 -5.49 6.29
C ASN A 67 5.71 -5.34 7.32
N ARG A 68 6.84 -4.72 6.95
CA ARG A 68 7.94 -4.41 7.87
C ARG A 68 7.49 -3.45 8.98
N ILE A 69 6.77 -2.38 8.61
CA ILE A 69 6.19 -1.41 9.55
C ILE A 69 5.19 -2.12 10.46
N TRP A 70 4.28 -2.93 9.90
CA TRP A 70 3.28 -3.66 10.66
C TRP A 70 3.90 -4.61 11.69
N THR A 71 4.95 -5.33 11.31
CA THR A 71 5.69 -6.21 12.21
C THR A 71 6.34 -5.43 13.36
N LYS A 72 6.93 -4.26 13.07
CA LYS A 72 7.46 -3.36 14.12
C LYS A 72 6.36 -2.85 15.05
N VAL A 73 5.22 -2.43 14.50
CA VAL A 73 4.06 -1.95 15.27
C VAL A 73 3.54 -3.02 16.23
N ARG A 74 3.44 -4.27 15.77
CA ARG A 74 3.02 -5.40 16.61
C ARG A 74 4.02 -5.75 17.70
N SER A 75 5.31 -5.66 17.40
CA SER A 75 6.37 -6.02 18.37
C SER A 75 6.50 -5.03 19.53
N HIS A 76 6.19 -3.75 19.33
CA HIS A 76 6.36 -2.70 20.33
C HIS A 76 5.17 -1.75 20.31
N LYS A 77 4.29 -1.88 21.31
CA LYS A 77 3.08 -1.08 21.45
C LYS A 77 3.44 0.36 21.81
N LYS A 78 3.39 1.25 20.82
CA LYS A 78 3.66 2.69 20.92
C LYS A 78 2.72 3.40 19.95
N LYS A 79 2.21 4.57 20.35
CA LYS A 79 1.41 5.41 19.47
C LYS A 79 2.25 5.86 18.28
N ARG A 80 1.77 5.63 17.06
CA ARG A 80 2.42 5.99 15.80
C ARG A 80 1.37 6.42 14.78
N MET A 81 1.80 7.23 13.81
CA MET A 81 1.03 7.53 12.61
C MET A 81 1.73 6.90 11.41
N LEU A 82 0.95 6.31 10.51
CA LEU A 82 1.40 5.81 9.21
C LEU A 82 0.61 6.54 8.13
N ALA A 83 1.30 7.31 7.30
CA ALA A 83 0.74 7.85 6.07
C ALA A 83 1.14 6.93 4.91
N VAL A 84 0.16 6.48 4.14
CA VAL A 84 0.35 5.70 2.91
C VAL A 84 -0.06 6.59 1.75
N ASP A 85 0.94 7.16 1.10
CA ASP A 85 0.77 7.97 -0.11
C ASP A 85 0.69 7.09 -1.36
N GLU A 86 -0.01 7.58 -2.38
CA GLU A 86 -0.33 6.85 -3.62
C GLU A 86 -0.89 5.45 -3.35
N ALA A 87 -1.80 5.36 -2.36
CA ALA A 87 -2.30 4.08 -1.88
C ALA A 87 -3.12 3.30 -2.92
N TRP A 88 -3.56 3.93 -4.02
CA TRP A 88 -4.15 3.26 -5.18
C TRP A 88 -3.25 2.15 -5.75
N ILE A 89 -1.92 2.25 -5.56
CA ILE A 89 -0.95 1.19 -5.94
C ILE A 89 -1.28 -0.15 -5.27
N MET A 90 -1.87 -0.13 -4.08
CA MET A 90 -2.29 -1.35 -3.36
C MET A 90 -3.59 -1.95 -3.91
N PHE A 91 -4.33 -1.22 -4.75
CA PHE A 91 -5.58 -1.69 -5.35
C PHE A 91 -5.40 -2.31 -6.73
N GLN A 92 -4.16 -2.31 -7.26
CA GLN A 92 -3.81 -2.92 -8.53
C GLN A 92 -3.96 -4.45 -8.55
N ASN A 93 -3.96 -5.11 -7.38
CA ASN A 93 -4.34 -6.51 -7.25
C ASN A 93 -5.08 -6.79 -5.93
N GLU A 94 -5.82 -7.89 -5.92
CA GLU A 94 -6.71 -8.25 -4.82
C GLU A 94 -5.96 -8.53 -3.50
N THR A 95 -4.81 -9.20 -3.58
CA THR A 95 -4.00 -9.56 -2.40
C THR A 95 -3.42 -8.33 -1.70
N SER A 96 -2.91 -7.36 -2.45
CA SER A 96 -2.41 -6.11 -1.87
C SER A 96 -3.53 -5.27 -1.26
N ALA A 97 -4.71 -5.25 -1.89
CA ALA A 97 -5.88 -4.51 -1.40
C ALA A 97 -6.39 -5.12 -0.09
N GLU A 98 -6.51 -6.44 -0.05
CA GLU A 98 -6.88 -7.19 1.16
C GLU A 98 -5.87 -6.95 2.29
N PHE A 99 -4.58 -6.96 1.98
CA PHE A 99 -3.53 -6.71 2.96
C PHE A 99 -3.67 -5.31 3.59
N LEU A 100 -3.85 -4.26 2.78
CA LEU A 100 -4.05 -2.90 3.28
C LEU A 100 -5.33 -2.79 4.12
N PHE A 101 -6.43 -3.39 3.67
CA PHE A 101 -7.68 -3.44 4.43
C PHE A 101 -7.53 -4.16 5.78
N GLY A 102 -6.87 -5.32 5.79
CA GLY A 102 -6.60 -6.04 7.02
C GLY A 102 -5.71 -5.25 7.98
N LEU A 103 -4.77 -4.46 7.45
CA LEU A 103 -3.92 -3.56 8.23
C LEU A 103 -4.77 -2.46 8.88
N THR A 104 -5.61 -1.76 8.10
CA THR A 104 -6.46 -0.65 8.61
C THR A 104 -7.45 -1.13 9.69
N LYS A 105 -8.08 -2.30 9.53
CA LYS A 105 -8.99 -2.88 10.53
C LYS A 105 -8.32 -3.19 11.87
N ARG A 106 -7.03 -3.54 11.88
CA ARG A 106 -6.32 -3.95 13.10
C ARG A 106 -5.53 -2.81 13.76
N ALA A 107 -5.21 -1.76 13.03
CA ALA A 107 -4.31 -0.69 13.44
C ALA A 107 -4.62 -0.08 14.80
N ARG A 108 -5.90 0.19 15.08
CA ARG A 108 -6.38 0.78 16.33
C ARG A 108 -5.95 -0.01 17.57
N LYS A 109 -6.02 -1.35 17.52
CA LYS A 109 -5.64 -2.24 18.65
C LYS A 109 -4.17 -2.04 19.08
N TYR A 110 -3.32 -1.67 18.13
CA TYR A 110 -1.88 -1.50 18.34
C TYR A 110 -1.45 -0.04 18.49
N GLY A 111 -2.40 0.90 18.56
CA GLY A 111 -2.10 2.34 18.68
C GLY A 111 -1.53 2.96 17.41
N LEU A 112 -1.82 2.36 16.25
CA LEU A 112 -1.42 2.91 14.95
C LEU A 112 -2.61 3.68 14.35
N GLY A 113 -2.43 4.98 14.12
CA GLY A 113 -3.30 5.74 13.23
C GLY A 113 -2.81 5.62 11.80
N ILE A 114 -3.74 5.47 10.85
CA ILE A 114 -3.40 5.32 9.43
C ILE A 114 -4.12 6.40 8.64
N THR A 115 -3.37 7.07 7.79
CA THR A 115 -3.86 8.01 6.80
C THR A 115 -3.55 7.42 5.43
N VAL A 116 -4.58 7.21 4.63
CA VAL A 116 -4.47 6.76 3.25
C VAL A 116 -4.67 7.97 2.36
N ILE A 117 -3.75 8.21 1.43
CA ILE A 117 -3.77 9.35 0.51
C ILE A 117 -3.80 8.79 -0.91
N SER A 118 -4.74 9.29 -1.72
CA SER A 118 -4.90 8.90 -3.13
C SER A 118 -5.51 10.05 -3.92
N GLN A 119 -5.14 10.13 -5.20
CA GLN A 119 -5.70 11.08 -6.16
C GLN A 119 -6.94 10.50 -6.86
N ASP A 120 -6.91 9.20 -7.16
CA ASP A 120 -8.03 8.49 -7.75
C ASP A 120 -8.81 7.73 -6.67
N ILE A 121 -10.06 8.13 -6.48
CA ILE A 121 -10.98 7.49 -5.55
C ILE A 121 -11.71 6.31 -6.20
N GLU A 122 -11.78 6.24 -7.53
CA GLU A 122 -12.50 5.18 -8.23
C GLU A 122 -11.86 3.81 -7.97
N ASP A 123 -10.54 3.73 -7.87
CA ASP A 123 -9.83 2.49 -7.51
C ASP A 123 -10.31 1.91 -6.17
N PHE A 124 -10.55 2.79 -5.21
CA PHE A 124 -11.08 2.39 -3.90
C PHE A 124 -12.55 2.02 -3.97
N VAL A 125 -13.35 2.77 -4.72
CA VAL A 125 -14.79 2.51 -4.85
C VAL A 125 -15.04 1.21 -5.61
N ARG A 126 -14.26 0.88 -6.64
CA ARG A 126 -14.39 -0.36 -7.41
C ARG A 126 -13.93 -1.58 -6.62
N SER A 127 -13.02 -1.40 -5.66
CA SER A 127 -12.52 -2.49 -4.82
C SER A 127 -13.46 -2.82 -3.66
N LYS A 128 -13.77 -4.11 -3.48
CA LYS A 128 -14.50 -4.62 -2.29
C LYS A 128 -13.77 -4.34 -0.97
N TYR A 129 -12.44 -4.14 -1.03
CA TYR A 129 -11.61 -3.80 0.12
C TYR A 129 -11.45 -2.29 0.31
N GLY A 130 -11.62 -1.49 -0.74
CA GLY A 130 -11.45 -0.04 -0.72
C GLY A 130 -12.66 0.68 -0.10
N LYS A 131 -13.89 0.34 -0.52
CA LYS A 131 -15.11 0.95 0.07
C LYS A 131 -15.12 0.90 1.60
N PRO A 132 -14.82 -0.25 2.25
CA PRO A 132 -14.79 -0.32 3.71
C PRO A 132 -13.65 0.48 4.36
N ILE A 133 -12.53 0.72 3.66
CA ILE A 133 -11.47 1.59 4.18
C ILE A 133 -12.02 3.00 4.31
N ILE A 134 -12.61 3.53 3.23
CA ILE A 134 -13.16 4.89 3.21
C ILE A 134 -14.30 5.02 4.23
N SER A 135 -15.29 4.11 4.20
CA SER A 135 -16.49 4.24 5.03
C SER A 135 -16.23 4.13 6.53
N ASN A 136 -15.14 3.47 6.93
CA ASN A 136 -14.76 3.32 8.35
C ASN A 136 -13.69 4.32 8.80
N CYS A 137 -13.19 5.19 7.90
CA CYS A 137 -12.28 6.25 8.28
C CYS A 137 -12.98 7.28 9.16
N ALA A 138 -12.47 7.51 10.36
CA ALA A 138 -13.03 8.48 11.31
C ALA A 138 -12.85 9.94 10.85
N LEU A 139 -11.85 10.21 10.02
CA LEU A 139 -11.59 11.52 9.42
C LEU A 139 -11.37 11.34 7.93
N GLN A 140 -12.08 12.13 7.14
CA GLN A 140 -11.95 12.19 5.70
C GLN A 140 -11.67 13.65 5.30
N ILE A 141 -10.62 13.84 4.50
CA ILE A 141 -10.27 15.14 3.95
C ILE A 141 -10.43 15.02 2.44
N LEU A 142 -11.48 15.64 1.91
CA LEU A 142 -11.78 15.67 0.49
C LEU A 142 -11.32 17.02 -0.06
N LEU A 143 -10.36 16.98 -0.97
CA LEU A 143 -9.90 18.15 -1.73
C LEU A 143 -10.65 18.21 -3.07
N LYS A 144 -10.26 19.13 -3.95
CA LYS A 144 -10.84 19.25 -5.29
C LYS A 144 -10.95 17.89 -5.98
N GLN A 145 -12.14 17.55 -6.46
CA GLN A 145 -12.44 16.30 -7.16
C GLN A 145 -12.81 16.59 -8.61
N SER A 146 -12.56 15.60 -9.48
CA SER A 146 -13.09 15.63 -10.85
C SER A 146 -14.61 15.46 -10.83
N THR A 147 -15.30 15.95 -11.87
CA THR A 147 -16.75 15.80 -12.01
C THR A 147 -17.18 14.33 -12.15
N THR A 148 -16.31 13.47 -12.70
CA THR A 148 -16.57 12.03 -12.86
C THR A 148 -16.49 11.32 -11.51
N SER A 149 -15.49 11.64 -10.69
CA SER A 149 -15.28 11.01 -9.37
C SER A 149 -16.36 11.39 -8.35
N ILE A 150 -17.02 12.55 -8.48
CA ILE A 150 -18.04 13.00 -7.54
C ILE A 150 -19.24 12.07 -7.46
N LYS A 151 -19.69 11.48 -8.58
CA LYS A 151 -20.83 10.56 -8.56
C LYS A 151 -20.54 9.35 -7.67
N ALA A 152 -19.39 8.72 -7.89
CA ALA A 152 -18.92 7.57 -7.10
C ALA A 152 -18.73 7.93 -5.62
N LEU A 153 -18.21 9.13 -5.34
CA LEU A 153 -18.01 9.63 -3.98
C LEU A 153 -19.34 9.90 -3.26
N ASN A 154 -20.30 10.50 -3.97
CA ASN A 154 -21.63 10.77 -3.44
C ASN A 154 -22.39 9.49 -3.10
N GLU A 155 -22.32 8.46 -3.96
CA GLU A 155 -22.91 7.15 -3.68
C GLU A 155 -22.35 6.51 -2.41
N LEU A 156 -21.08 6.78 -2.09
CA LEU A 156 -20.41 6.21 -0.92
C LEU A 156 -20.64 7.02 0.36
N LEU A 157 -20.67 8.35 0.27
CA LEU A 157 -20.64 9.25 1.42
C LEU A 157 -21.94 10.02 1.65
N GLY A 158 -22.85 10.06 0.68
CA GLY A 158 -24.11 10.80 0.77
C GLY A 158 -23.90 12.32 0.85
N LEU A 159 -23.10 12.88 -0.05
CA LEU A 159 -22.76 14.30 -0.07
C LEU A 159 -23.95 15.16 -0.53
N SER A 160 -24.18 16.28 0.15
CA SER A 160 -25.15 17.28 -0.30
C SER A 160 -24.74 17.93 -1.63
N GLU A 161 -25.70 18.48 -2.37
CA GLU A 161 -25.41 19.20 -3.62
C GLU A 161 -24.46 20.40 -3.41
N ALA A 162 -24.49 21.02 -2.23
CA ALA A 162 -23.59 22.12 -1.90
C ALA A 162 -22.15 21.61 -1.71
N GLU A 163 -21.95 20.50 -1.01
CA GLU A 163 -20.63 19.86 -0.84
C GLU A 163 -20.08 19.37 -2.18
N GLN A 164 -20.91 18.72 -3.00
CA GLN A 164 -20.52 18.29 -4.35
C GLN A 164 -20.04 19.48 -5.20
N ARG A 165 -20.82 20.58 -5.25
CA ARG A 165 -20.41 21.79 -5.99
C ARG A 165 -19.10 22.36 -5.49
N ARG A 166 -18.89 22.41 -4.17
CA ARG A 166 -17.65 22.89 -3.56
C ARG A 166 -16.45 22.01 -3.93
N LEU A 167 -16.62 20.69 -4.01
CA LEU A 167 -15.55 19.78 -4.41
C LEU A 167 -15.15 19.91 -5.89
N VAL A 168 -16.06 20.36 -6.77
CA VAL A 168 -15.69 20.67 -8.18
C VAL A 168 -14.97 22.01 -8.30
N SER A 169 -15.44 23.02 -7.55
CA SER A 169 -15.02 24.41 -7.74
C SER A 169 -13.82 24.85 -6.89
N ALA A 170 -13.43 24.07 -5.89
CA ALA A 170 -12.27 24.31 -5.02
C ALA A 170 -10.93 24.36 -5.77
#